data_AF-A0A6C0E880-F1
#
_entry.id   AF-A0A6C0E880-F1
#
_cell.length_a   1.000
_cell.length_b   1.000
_cell.length_c   1.000
_cell.angle_alpha   90.00
_cell.angle_beta   90.00
_cell.angle_gamma   90.00
#
_symmetry.space_group_name_H-M   'P 1'
#
loop_
_entity.id
_entity.type
_entity.pdbx_description
1 polymer ?
#
loop_
_entity_poly.entity_id
_entity_poly.type
_entity_poly.pdbx_seq_one_letter_code
_entity_poly.pdbx_strand_id
1 'polypeptide(L)'
;MYIIYSKKKDTHYCIYEDLLSRIFNINNNCSVYVNTEHNPLIVIRLNDKVILSDSYNVDNPKVIIKLKLYNNLKLITYLSEYGRVAVLEWLKNSGLPLQYDDTALRFASSNGQVAVLEWWKNSGLELKYNKYALNYASCYGEVAVLEWWKNSGLPLKYSEDALDWASHNGHQIAVLEWWKNSGLELKYSEKALNSASYYDQFAVLKWWKNSGLPLK
;
A
#
# COMPACT_ATOMS: atom_id res chain seq x y z
N MET A 1 12.33 -25.87 8.24
CA MET A 1 13.31 -25.21 9.16
C MET A 1 14.70 -25.24 8.53
N TYR A 2 15.08 -24.16 7.86
CA TYR A 2 16.41 -24.01 7.28
C TYR A 2 17.31 -23.29 8.27
N ILE A 3 18.48 -23.87 8.57
CA ILE A 3 19.53 -23.16 9.30
C ILE A 3 20.39 -22.47 8.24
N ILE A 4 20.21 -21.17 8.07
CA ILE A 4 21.12 -20.38 7.23
C ILE A 4 22.38 -20.12 8.05
N TYR A 5 23.45 -20.86 7.75
CA TYR A 5 24.78 -20.56 8.25
C TYR A 5 25.39 -19.47 7.38
N SER A 6 25.50 -18.24 7.87
CA SER A 6 26.34 -17.25 7.20
C SER A 6 27.53 -16.89 8.09
N LYS A 7 28.69 -17.43 7.72
CA LYS A 7 30.00 -16.94 8.16
C LYS A 7 30.75 -16.20 7.05
N LYS A 8 30.09 -15.86 5.92
CA LYS A 8 30.75 -15.20 4.78
C LYS A 8 29.84 -14.20 4.07
N LYS A 9 30.52 -13.14 3.62
CA LYS A 9 30.05 -11.80 3.30
C LYS A 9 29.29 -11.65 1.95
N ASP A 10 29.08 -12.72 1.20
CA ASP A 10 28.76 -12.62 -0.24
C ASP A 10 27.67 -13.60 -0.71
N THR A 11 26.47 -13.52 -0.13
CA THR A 11 25.25 -14.04 -0.77
C THR A 11 24.18 -12.96 -0.71
N HIS A 12 23.61 -12.62 -1.87
CA HIS A 12 22.66 -11.54 -2.11
C HIS A 12 21.32 -11.76 -1.37
N TYR A 13 21.32 -11.62 -0.05
CA TYR A 13 20.15 -11.29 0.72
C TYR A 13 20.44 -9.95 1.38
N CYS A 14 19.53 -8.99 1.17
CA CYS A 14 19.59 -7.63 1.67
C CYS A 14 20.34 -7.53 3.00
N ILE A 15 21.29 -6.61 3.02
CA ILE A 15 22.13 -6.22 4.15
C ILE A 15 21.29 -6.34 5.44
N TYR A 16 21.80 -7.03 6.46
CA TYR A 16 21.09 -7.35 7.72
C TYR A 16 20.34 -6.16 8.36
N GLU A 17 20.72 -4.92 8.03
CA GLU A 17 20.01 -3.69 8.39
C GLU A 17 18.61 -3.58 7.77
N ASP A 18 18.37 -4.04 6.55
CA ASP A 18 17.06 -4.00 5.88
C ASP A 18 16.04 -4.94 6.54
N LEU A 19 16.51 -6.06 7.09
CA LEU A 19 15.67 -6.99 7.85
C LEU A 19 15.08 -6.31 9.09
N LEU A 20 15.82 -5.42 9.75
CA LEU A 20 15.40 -4.76 10.99
C LEU A 20 14.13 -3.92 10.83
N SER A 21 13.93 -3.30 9.67
CA SER A 21 12.75 -2.46 9.39
C SER A 21 11.42 -3.24 9.34
N ARG A 22 11.47 -4.58 9.27
CA ARG A 22 10.31 -5.47 9.04
C ARG A 22 10.18 -6.60 10.07
N ILE A 23 10.88 -6.50 11.19
CA ILE A 23 10.93 -7.50 12.27
C ILE A 23 10.00 -7.08 13.43
N PHE A 24 9.18 -8.00 13.93
CA PHE A 24 8.24 -7.80 15.04
C PHE A 24 8.57 -8.71 16.20
N ASN A 25 8.80 -8.16 17.38
CA ASN A 25 9.18 -8.96 18.54
C ASN A 25 7.96 -9.76 19.06
N ILE A 26 8.04 -11.11 19.07
CA ILE A 26 7.02 -11.99 19.69
C ILE A 26 7.34 -12.15 21.18
N ASN A 27 8.63 -12.27 21.49
CA ASN A 27 9.26 -12.24 22.81
C ASN A 27 10.78 -12.02 22.65
N ASN A 28 11.52 -11.82 23.74
CA ASN A 28 12.96 -11.52 23.72
C ASN A 28 13.85 -12.50 22.92
N ASN A 29 13.34 -13.67 22.54
CA ASN A 29 14.08 -14.71 21.82
C ASN A 29 13.69 -14.83 20.33
N CYS A 30 12.50 -14.35 19.94
CA CYS A 30 11.93 -14.58 18.62
C CYS A 30 11.24 -13.32 18.07
N SER A 31 11.45 -13.07 16.78
CA SER A 31 10.76 -12.01 16.06
C SER A 31 10.13 -12.53 14.76
N VAL A 32 9.06 -11.90 14.28
CA VAL A 32 8.45 -12.18 12.97
C VAL A 32 8.98 -11.20 11.95
N TYR A 33 9.60 -11.68 10.88
CA TYR A 33 9.95 -10.90 9.71
C TYR A 33 8.89 -11.11 8.62
N VAL A 34 8.46 -10.03 7.96
CA VAL A 34 7.56 -10.11 6.81
C VAL A 34 8.39 -9.83 5.55
N ASN A 35 8.53 -10.84 4.69
CA ASN A 35 9.35 -10.76 3.48
C ASN A 35 8.73 -9.83 2.42
N THR A 36 9.38 -9.73 1.25
CA THR A 36 8.90 -8.93 0.11
C THR A 36 7.55 -9.41 -0.44
N GLU A 37 7.20 -10.68 -0.21
CA GLU A 37 5.92 -11.29 -0.58
C GLU A 37 4.90 -11.24 0.55
N HIS A 38 5.21 -10.52 1.64
CA HIS A 38 4.41 -10.39 2.84
C HIS A 38 4.13 -11.69 3.61
N ASN A 39 4.92 -12.72 3.37
CA ASN A 39 4.85 -13.97 4.11
C ASN A 39 5.67 -13.83 5.41
N PRO A 40 5.04 -13.96 6.60
CA PRO A 40 5.74 -13.96 7.87
C PRO A 40 6.65 -15.17 8.01
N LEU A 41 7.83 -14.91 8.56
CA LEU A 41 8.87 -15.86 8.91
C LEU A 41 9.24 -15.61 10.37
N ILE A 42 9.34 -16.66 11.17
CA ILE A 42 9.92 -16.55 12.52
C ILE A 42 11.43 -16.48 12.36
N VAL A 43 12.01 -15.44 12.93
CA VAL A 43 13.44 -15.15 13.02
C VAL A 43 13.87 -15.33 14.46
N ILE A 44 14.78 -16.27 14.71
CA ILE A 44 15.40 -16.48 16.02
C ILE A 44 16.84 -16.00 15.94
N ARG A 45 17.23 -15.07 16.82
CA ARG A 45 18.61 -14.61 16.95
C ARG A 45 19.33 -15.37 18.05
N LEU A 46 20.47 -15.96 17.72
CA LEU A 46 21.34 -16.68 18.66
C LEU A 46 22.77 -16.15 18.50
N ASN A 47 23.16 -15.17 19.31
CA ASN A 47 24.47 -14.51 19.24
C ASN A 47 24.81 -14.04 17.80
N ASP A 48 25.73 -14.74 17.12
CA ASP A 48 26.20 -14.49 15.76
C ASP A 48 25.36 -15.19 14.67
N LYS A 49 24.25 -15.85 15.03
CA LYS A 49 23.43 -16.67 14.13
C LYS A 49 21.98 -16.20 14.04
N VAL A 50 21.39 -16.48 12.89
CA VAL A 50 19.97 -16.24 12.60
C VAL A 50 19.35 -17.54 12.08
N ILE A 51 18.23 -17.93 12.67
CA ILE A 51 17.44 -19.07 12.19
C ILE A 51 16.13 -18.53 11.63
N LEU A 52 15.79 -18.95 10.41
CA LEU A 52 14.53 -18.61 9.75
C LEU A 52 13.62 -19.84 9.72
N SER A 53 12.35 -19.65 10.07
CA SER A 53 11.32 -20.67 9.83
C SER A 53 10.95 -20.77 8.36
N ASP A 54 10.06 -21.70 8.04
CA ASP A 54 9.33 -21.69 6.77
C ASP A 54 8.33 -20.52 6.78
N SER A 55 7.90 -20.08 5.58
CA SER A 55 6.93 -19.00 5.40
C SER A 55 5.53 -19.43 5.87
N TYR A 56 4.86 -18.60 6.65
CA TYR A 56 3.46 -18.82 7.02
C TYR A 56 2.52 -17.97 6.16
N ASN A 57 1.30 -18.46 5.94
CA ASN A 57 0.25 -17.68 5.31
C ASN A 57 -0.36 -16.70 6.34
N VAL A 58 -0.21 -15.40 6.09
CA VAL A 58 -0.75 -14.29 6.91
C VAL A 58 -2.26 -14.25 6.97
N ASP A 59 -2.96 -14.78 5.97
CA ASP A 59 -4.42 -14.77 5.90
C ASP A 59 -5.04 -15.80 6.85
N ASN A 60 -4.24 -16.70 7.42
CA ASN A 60 -4.72 -17.76 8.31
C ASN A 60 -4.93 -17.24 9.74
N PRO A 61 -6.17 -17.24 10.27
CA PRO A 61 -6.46 -16.78 11.63
C PRO A 61 -5.63 -17.47 12.72
N LYS A 62 -5.33 -18.77 12.56
CA LYS A 62 -4.49 -19.51 13.52
C LYS A 62 -3.07 -18.98 13.56
N VAL A 63 -2.53 -18.57 12.41
CA VAL A 63 -1.19 -17.96 12.31
C VAL A 63 -1.21 -16.56 12.94
N ILE A 64 -2.22 -15.75 12.62
CA ILE A 64 -2.39 -14.40 13.18
C ILE A 64 -2.41 -14.43 14.71
N ILE A 65 -3.19 -15.34 15.31
CA ILE A 65 -3.28 -15.50 16.77
C ILE A 65 -1.96 -16.03 17.33
N LYS A 66 -1.43 -17.13 16.78
CA LYS A 66 -0.22 -17.80 17.29
C LYS A 66 0.98 -16.87 17.31
N LEU A 67 1.12 -16.03 16.28
CA LEU A 67 2.23 -15.09 16.14
C LEU A 67 1.90 -13.67 16.65
N LYS A 68 0.70 -13.46 17.20
CA LYS A 68 0.20 -12.17 17.71
C LYS A 68 0.29 -11.02 16.70
N LEU A 69 0.06 -11.31 15.42
CA LEU A 69 0.16 -10.32 14.34
C LEU A 69 -0.91 -9.22 14.43
N TYR A 70 -2.00 -9.47 15.15
CA TYR A 70 -3.10 -8.51 15.35
C TYR A 70 -2.68 -7.21 16.06
N ASN A 71 -1.60 -7.24 16.84
CA ASN A 71 -1.04 -6.06 17.52
C ASN A 71 -0.15 -5.20 16.60
N ASN A 72 -0.30 -5.31 15.29
CA ASN A 72 0.60 -4.68 14.33
C ASN A 72 -0.16 -3.97 13.21
N LEU A 73 0.11 -2.67 13.07
CA LEU A 73 -0.47 -1.84 12.02
C LEU A 73 -0.21 -2.41 10.61
N LYS A 74 0.95 -3.05 10.37
CA LYS A 74 1.30 -3.62 9.07
C LYS A 74 0.42 -4.78 8.66
N LEU A 75 -0.20 -5.51 9.60
CA LEU A 75 -1.15 -6.56 9.24
C LEU A 75 -2.38 -5.94 8.57
N ILE A 76 -2.96 -4.91 9.17
CA ILE A 76 -4.14 -4.24 8.60
C ILE A 76 -3.81 -3.53 7.30
N THR A 77 -2.62 -2.91 7.20
CA THR A 77 -2.13 -2.35 5.93
C THR A 77 -2.05 -3.43 4.85
N TYR A 78 -1.41 -4.57 5.13
CA TYR A 78 -1.29 -5.68 4.19
C TYR A 78 -2.66 -6.21 3.74
N LEU A 79 -3.54 -6.51 4.70
CA LEU A 79 -4.87 -7.03 4.39
C LEU A 79 -5.67 -6.04 3.54
N SER A 80 -5.47 -4.73 3.76
CA SER A 80 -6.11 -3.68 2.98
C SER A 80 -5.51 -3.54 1.58
N GLU A 81 -4.19 -3.65 1.46
CA GLU A 81 -3.42 -3.57 0.21
C GLU A 81 -3.77 -4.71 -0.75
N TYR A 82 -3.95 -5.93 -0.22
CA TYR A 82 -4.15 -7.14 -1.00
C TYR A 82 -5.60 -7.63 -1.04
N GLY A 83 -6.57 -6.79 -0.65
CA GLY A 83 -7.98 -7.13 -0.87
C GLY A 83 -8.55 -8.20 0.08
N ARG A 84 -7.94 -8.41 1.26
CA ARG A 84 -8.27 -9.53 2.18
C ARG A 84 -9.48 -9.24 3.08
N VAL A 85 -10.61 -8.90 2.47
CA VAL A 85 -11.86 -8.52 3.17
C VAL A 85 -12.32 -9.57 4.18
N ALA A 86 -12.26 -10.86 3.84
CA ALA A 86 -12.71 -11.94 4.74
C ALA A 86 -11.90 -11.99 6.05
N VAL A 87 -10.59 -11.72 5.97
CA VAL A 87 -9.70 -11.73 7.13
C VAL A 87 -9.88 -10.45 7.95
N LEU A 88 -10.09 -9.30 7.29
CA LEU A 88 -10.45 -8.04 7.96
C LEU A 88 -11.76 -8.17 8.75
N GLU A 89 -12.79 -8.77 8.16
CA GLU A 89 -14.06 -9.02 8.82
C GLU A 89 -13.91 -9.99 10.00
N TRP A 90 -13.12 -11.05 9.84
CA TRP A 90 -12.81 -11.96 10.94
C TRP A 90 -12.09 -11.24 12.10
N LEU A 91 -11.09 -10.41 11.80
CA LEU A 91 -10.33 -9.64 12.79
C LEU A 91 -11.23 -8.65 13.54
N LYS A 92 -12.16 -7.98 12.84
CA LYS A 92 -13.16 -7.10 13.45
C LYS A 92 -14.05 -7.87 14.44
N ASN A 93 -14.45 -9.09 14.10
CA ASN A 93 -15.36 -9.90 14.91
C ASN A 93 -14.67 -10.76 15.98
N SER A 94 -13.33 -10.82 16.01
CA SER A 94 -12.60 -11.71 16.92
C SER A 94 -12.46 -11.17 18.35
N GLY A 95 -12.85 -9.91 18.60
CA GLY A 95 -12.62 -9.23 19.89
C GLY A 95 -11.15 -8.91 20.18
N LEU A 96 -10.27 -9.02 19.18
CA LEU A 96 -8.86 -8.67 19.30
C LEU A 96 -8.68 -7.16 19.11
N PRO A 97 -7.68 -6.54 19.75
CA PRO A 97 -7.38 -5.13 19.50
C PRO A 97 -6.94 -4.95 18.03
N LEU A 98 -7.54 -3.96 17.35
CA LEU A 98 -7.17 -3.58 15.99
C LEU A 98 -6.31 -2.32 16.02
N GLN A 99 -5.08 -2.42 15.55
CA GLN A 99 -4.20 -1.27 15.35
C GLN A 99 -4.11 -0.94 13.86
N TYR A 100 -4.44 0.31 13.51
CA TYR A 100 -4.36 0.81 12.14
C TYR A 100 -4.29 2.35 12.12
N ASP A 101 -3.77 2.87 11.02
CA ASP A 101 -3.58 4.28 10.70
C ASP A 101 -4.07 4.58 9.27
N ASP A 102 -3.68 5.74 8.71
CA ASP A 102 -4.08 6.14 7.36
C ASP A 102 -3.46 5.29 6.23
N THR A 103 -2.49 4.42 6.56
CA THR A 103 -1.86 3.54 5.56
C THR A 103 -2.89 2.57 4.98
N ALA A 104 -3.86 2.09 5.76
CA ALA A 104 -4.83 1.09 5.31
C ALA A 104 -5.62 1.57 4.08
N LEU A 105 -6.24 2.75 4.16
CA LEU A 105 -7.01 3.31 3.04
C LEU A 105 -6.10 3.80 1.91
N ARG A 106 -4.90 4.29 2.23
CA ARG A 106 -3.90 4.68 1.22
C ARG A 106 -3.49 3.50 0.33
N PHE A 107 -3.09 2.37 0.93
CA PHE A 107 -2.63 1.19 0.19
C PHE A 107 -3.77 0.44 -0.49
N ALA A 108 -4.98 0.44 0.10
CA ALA A 108 -6.17 -0.04 -0.60
C ALA A 108 -6.45 0.80 -1.85
N SER A 109 -6.30 2.12 -1.74
CA SER A 109 -6.54 3.04 -2.86
C SER A 109 -5.48 2.92 -3.96
N SER A 110 -4.22 2.70 -3.61
CA SER A 110 -3.13 2.57 -4.58
C SER A 110 -3.13 1.24 -5.34
N ASN A 111 -3.83 0.21 -4.84
CA ASN A 111 -3.83 -1.14 -5.41
C ASN A 111 -5.23 -1.56 -5.90
N GLY A 112 -6.10 -0.60 -6.21
CA GLY A 112 -7.40 -0.89 -6.85
C GLY A 112 -8.43 -1.58 -5.95
N GLN A 113 -8.24 -1.59 -4.63
CA GLN A 113 -9.04 -2.43 -3.70
C GLN A 113 -10.38 -1.79 -3.31
N VAL A 114 -11.28 -1.60 -4.29
CA VAL A 114 -12.62 -1.02 -4.06
C VAL A 114 -13.42 -1.78 -3.01
N ALA A 115 -13.37 -3.13 -3.03
CA ALA A 115 -14.09 -3.95 -2.04
C ALA A 115 -13.61 -3.72 -0.60
N VAL A 116 -12.31 -3.46 -0.41
CA VAL A 116 -11.74 -3.11 0.90
C VAL A 116 -12.17 -1.71 1.33
N LEU A 117 -12.19 -0.75 0.42
CA LEU A 117 -12.65 0.61 0.71
C LEU A 117 -14.12 0.61 1.14
N GLU A 118 -14.96 -0.16 0.45
CA GLU A 118 -16.36 -0.35 0.81
C GLU A 118 -16.51 -1.06 2.16
N TRP A 119 -15.68 -2.07 2.44
CA TRP A 119 -15.65 -2.73 3.75
C TRP A 119 -15.28 -1.73 4.86
N TRP A 120 -14.22 -0.93 4.68
CA TRP A 120 -13.81 0.08 5.66
C TRP A 120 -14.96 1.05 5.95
N LYS A 121 -15.60 1.59 4.91
CA LYS A 121 -16.74 2.51 5.03
C LYS A 121 -17.89 1.91 5.85
N ASN A 122 -18.18 0.62 5.68
CA ASN A 122 -19.28 -0.07 6.36
C ASN A 122 -18.87 -0.77 7.66
N SER A 123 -17.58 -0.78 8.00
CA SER A 123 -17.05 -1.54 9.13
C SER A 123 -17.48 -0.99 10.49
N GLY A 124 -17.86 0.29 10.57
CA GLY A 124 -18.05 1.01 11.84
C GLY A 124 -16.74 1.42 12.54
N LEU A 125 -15.59 1.15 11.92
CA LEU A 125 -14.29 1.61 12.37
C LEU A 125 -14.05 3.06 11.96
N GLU A 126 -13.17 3.76 12.67
CA GLU A 126 -12.79 5.13 12.33
C GLU A 126 -12.07 5.17 10.97
N LEU A 127 -12.53 6.00 10.04
CA LEU A 127 -11.89 6.17 8.74
C LEU A 127 -10.71 7.14 8.83
N LYS A 128 -9.49 6.59 8.91
CA LYS A 128 -8.24 7.36 8.89
C LYS A 128 -7.73 7.45 7.46
N TYR A 129 -7.71 8.65 6.88
CA TYR A 129 -7.12 8.90 5.57
C TYR A 129 -6.80 10.38 5.34
N ASN A 130 -5.84 10.63 4.47
CA ASN A 130 -5.39 11.94 4.04
C ASN A 130 -5.30 12.00 2.50
N LYS A 131 -4.73 13.09 1.97
CA LYS A 131 -4.61 13.33 0.52
C LYS A 131 -3.90 12.21 -0.25
N TYR A 132 -3.06 11.43 0.41
CA TYR A 132 -2.31 10.36 -0.25
C TYR A 132 -3.20 9.23 -0.76
N ALA A 133 -4.41 9.04 -0.24
CA ALA A 133 -5.33 8.03 -0.78
C ALA A 133 -5.66 8.30 -2.26
N LEU A 134 -6.11 9.51 -2.61
CA LEU A 134 -6.44 9.87 -3.99
C LEU A 134 -5.18 10.17 -4.82
N ASN A 135 -4.14 10.74 -4.23
CA ASN A 135 -2.89 11.02 -4.96
C ASN A 135 -2.24 9.71 -5.46
N TYR A 136 -2.15 8.67 -4.60
CA TYR A 136 -1.60 7.39 -5.02
C TYR A 136 -2.55 6.61 -5.92
N ALA A 137 -3.87 6.63 -5.69
CA ALA A 137 -4.82 6.08 -6.66
C ALA A 137 -4.63 6.68 -8.06
N SER A 138 -4.36 7.99 -8.14
CA SER A 138 -4.06 8.67 -9.39
C SER A 138 -2.72 8.23 -9.98
N CYS A 139 -1.67 8.19 -9.16
CA CYS A 139 -0.33 7.72 -9.56
C CYS A 139 -0.33 6.29 -10.13
N TYR A 140 -1.16 5.40 -9.60
CA TYR A 140 -1.24 4.01 -10.07
C TYR A 140 -2.33 3.76 -11.12
N GLY A 141 -3.08 4.81 -11.52
CA GLY A 141 -4.08 4.70 -12.58
C GLY A 141 -5.39 4.04 -12.16
N GLU A 142 -5.70 4.05 -10.86
CA GLU A 142 -6.83 3.34 -10.27
C GLU A 142 -8.16 4.08 -10.44
N VAL A 143 -8.66 4.14 -11.68
CA VAL A 143 -9.91 4.84 -12.05
C VAL A 143 -11.11 4.35 -11.24
N ALA A 144 -11.24 3.04 -11.02
CA ALA A 144 -12.35 2.48 -10.24
C ALA A 144 -12.35 2.94 -8.77
N VAL A 145 -11.16 3.09 -8.18
CA VAL A 145 -11.00 3.64 -6.83
C VAL A 145 -11.35 5.11 -6.78
N LEU A 146 -10.91 5.91 -7.76
CA LEU A 146 -11.25 7.32 -7.84
C LEU A 146 -12.76 7.55 -7.99
N GLU A 147 -13.41 6.73 -8.82
CA GLU A 147 -14.87 6.74 -8.96
C GLU A 147 -15.57 6.34 -7.66
N TRP A 148 -15.05 5.34 -6.95
CA TRP A 148 -15.56 4.98 -5.62
C TRP A 148 -15.43 6.14 -4.64
N TRP A 149 -14.26 6.79 -4.55
CA TRP A 149 -14.05 7.94 -3.66
C TRP A 149 -15.05 9.06 -3.97
N LYS A 150 -15.21 9.41 -5.24
CA LYS A 150 -16.16 10.43 -5.71
C LYS A 150 -17.60 10.13 -5.27
N ASN A 151 -18.02 8.87 -5.33
CA ASN A 151 -19.38 8.44 -4.99
C ASN A 151 -19.56 8.01 -3.52
N SER A 152 -18.48 7.95 -2.74
CA SER A 152 -18.50 7.43 -1.37
C SER A 152 -19.26 8.33 -0.38
N GLY A 153 -19.40 9.62 -0.69
CA GLY A 153 -19.88 10.65 0.24
C GLY A 153 -18.82 11.11 1.26
N LEU A 154 -17.58 10.61 1.16
CA LEU A 154 -16.47 11.03 2.01
C LEU A 154 -15.79 12.30 1.46
N PRO A 155 -15.21 13.16 2.33
CA PRO A 155 -14.38 14.28 1.89
C PRO A 155 -13.26 13.88 0.92
N LEU A 156 -13.28 14.46 -0.28
CA LEU A 156 -12.24 14.25 -1.28
C LEU A 156 -10.99 15.06 -0.93
N LYS A 157 -9.94 14.39 -0.47
CA LYS A 157 -8.65 15.01 -0.13
C LYS A 157 -7.64 14.67 -1.23
N TYR A 158 -7.15 15.66 -1.95
CA TYR A 158 -6.12 15.51 -2.98
C TYR A 158 -5.34 16.82 -3.16
N SER A 159 -4.13 16.72 -3.70
CA SER A 159 -3.28 17.86 -4.08
C SER A 159 -2.91 17.80 -5.57
N GLU A 160 -2.16 18.79 -6.02
CA GLU A 160 -1.51 18.80 -7.34
C GLU A 160 -0.72 17.53 -7.65
N ASP A 161 -0.18 16.88 -6.62
CA ASP A 161 0.44 15.55 -6.71
C ASP A 161 -0.43 14.49 -7.40
N ALA A 162 -1.77 14.59 -7.34
CA ALA A 162 -2.65 13.61 -8.00
C ALA A 162 -2.46 13.60 -9.52
N LEU A 163 -2.49 14.76 -10.18
CA LEU A 163 -2.27 14.86 -11.62
C LEU A 163 -0.78 14.86 -11.97
N ASP A 164 0.07 15.45 -11.13
CA ASP A 164 1.51 15.46 -11.34
C ASP A 164 2.09 14.04 -11.36
N TRP A 165 1.68 13.18 -10.40
CA TRP A 165 2.14 11.80 -10.34
C TRP A 165 1.45 10.91 -11.37
N ALA A 166 0.18 11.14 -11.67
CA ALA A 166 -0.50 10.47 -12.79
C ALA A 166 0.16 10.75 -14.15
N SER A 167 0.88 11.87 -14.27
CA SER A 167 1.63 12.21 -15.48
C SER A 167 3.01 11.57 -15.55
N HIS A 168 3.46 10.92 -14.46
CA HIS A 168 4.79 10.33 -14.36
C HIS A 168 4.94 9.06 -15.20
N ASN A 169 3.90 8.23 -15.30
CA ASN A 169 3.96 6.97 -16.04
C ASN A 169 3.06 6.99 -17.28
N GLY A 170 3.53 6.39 -18.37
CA GLY A 170 2.85 6.45 -19.68
C GLY A 170 1.51 5.74 -19.77
N HIS A 171 1.17 4.91 -18.79
CA HIS A 171 -0.03 4.08 -18.80
C HIS A 171 -1.27 4.74 -18.19
N GLN A 172 -1.14 5.92 -17.60
CA GLN A 172 -2.19 6.56 -16.80
C GLN A 172 -3.10 7.53 -17.57
N ILE A 173 -3.18 7.43 -18.91
CA ILE A 173 -4.08 8.29 -19.70
C ILE A 173 -5.54 8.19 -19.24
N ALA A 174 -6.00 6.98 -18.90
CA ALA A 174 -7.36 6.76 -18.41
C ALA A 174 -7.66 7.57 -17.14
N VAL A 175 -6.66 7.76 -16.26
CA VAL A 175 -6.84 8.53 -15.03
C VAL A 175 -6.83 10.04 -15.28
N LEU A 176 -6.02 10.50 -16.23
CA LEU A 176 -5.99 11.90 -16.65
C LEU A 176 -7.33 12.28 -17.32
N GLU A 177 -7.86 11.40 -18.16
CA GLU A 177 -9.21 11.53 -18.71
C GLU A 177 -10.28 11.50 -17.62
N TRP A 178 -10.17 10.60 -16.63
CA TRP A 178 -11.11 10.57 -15.52
C TRP A 178 -11.09 11.90 -14.76
N TRP A 179 -9.92 12.42 -14.40
CA TRP A 179 -9.79 13.72 -13.73
C TRP A 179 -10.45 14.84 -14.53
N LYS A 180 -10.12 14.95 -15.83
CA LYS A 180 -10.69 15.94 -16.74
C LYS A 180 -12.22 15.88 -16.80
N ASN A 181 -12.80 14.68 -16.78
CA ASN A 181 -14.24 14.46 -16.89
C ASN A 181 -14.97 14.35 -15.52
N SER A 182 -14.23 14.35 -14.41
CA SER A 182 -14.78 14.11 -13.08
C SER A 182 -15.67 15.25 -12.56
N GLY A 183 -15.48 16.47 -13.09
CA GLY A 183 -16.07 17.70 -12.55
C GLY A 183 -15.37 18.22 -11.28
N LEU A 184 -14.25 17.60 -10.86
CA LEU A 184 -13.42 18.07 -9.76
C LEU A 184 -12.46 19.17 -10.22
N GLU A 185 -12.01 19.99 -9.28
CA GLU A 185 -10.99 21.01 -9.53
C GLU A 185 -9.67 20.35 -9.96
N LEU A 186 -9.18 20.72 -11.14
CA LEU A 186 -7.92 20.19 -11.66
C LEU A 186 -6.72 20.92 -11.05
N LYS A 187 -6.01 20.24 -10.14
CA LYS A 187 -4.80 20.74 -9.48
C LYS A 187 -3.60 20.04 -10.09
N TYR A 188 -2.66 20.80 -10.65
CA TYR A 188 -1.41 20.29 -11.22
C TYR A 188 -0.37 21.42 -11.27
N SER A 189 0.90 21.06 -11.37
CA SER A 189 2.03 21.97 -11.49
C SER A 189 2.87 21.66 -12.75
N GLU A 190 3.92 22.44 -12.98
CA GLU A 190 4.93 22.17 -14.02
C GLU A 190 5.53 20.75 -13.92
N LYS A 191 5.48 20.11 -12.72
CA LYS A 191 5.97 18.75 -12.49
C LYS A 191 5.25 17.71 -13.35
N ALA A 192 3.99 17.93 -13.71
CA ALA A 192 3.26 17.02 -14.58
C ALA A 192 3.94 16.87 -15.94
N LEU A 193 4.28 17.98 -16.58
CA LEU A 193 4.95 17.99 -17.89
C LEU A 193 6.44 17.67 -17.79
N ASN A 194 7.12 18.18 -16.76
CA ASN A 194 8.54 17.89 -16.53
C ASN A 194 8.78 16.39 -16.34
N SER A 195 7.95 15.72 -15.53
CA SER A 195 8.07 14.27 -15.30
C SER A 195 7.74 13.48 -16.56
N ALA A 196 6.63 13.82 -17.24
CA ALA A 196 6.25 13.16 -18.49
C ALA A 196 7.35 13.29 -19.56
N SER A 197 8.05 14.44 -19.61
CA SER A 197 9.18 14.66 -20.51
C SER A 197 10.42 13.87 -20.10
N TYR A 198 10.76 13.87 -18.81
CA TYR A 198 11.93 13.17 -18.29
C TYR A 198 11.86 11.64 -18.50
N TYR A 199 10.68 11.05 -18.38
CA TYR A 199 10.46 9.62 -18.55
C TYR A 199 9.98 9.23 -19.97
N ASP A 200 10.13 10.12 -20.96
CA ASP A 200 9.74 9.88 -22.36
C ASP A 200 8.28 9.39 -22.53
N GLN A 201 7.37 9.90 -21.71
CA GLN A 201 5.95 9.53 -21.72
C GLN A 201 5.19 10.27 -22.84
N PHE A 202 5.53 9.96 -24.09
CA PHE A 202 4.98 10.61 -25.28
C PHE A 202 3.45 10.63 -25.32
N ALA A 203 2.80 9.56 -24.88
CA ALA A 203 1.34 9.48 -24.82
C ALA A 203 0.76 10.53 -23.85
N VAL A 204 1.38 10.71 -22.69
CA VAL A 204 0.97 11.68 -21.65
C VAL A 204 1.23 13.11 -22.14
N LEU A 205 2.38 13.38 -22.75
CA LEU A 205 2.67 14.69 -23.34
C LEU A 205 1.69 15.06 -24.45
N LYS A 206 1.35 14.10 -25.32
CA LYS A 206 0.34 14.27 -26.37
C LYS A 206 -1.04 14.53 -25.76
N TRP A 207 -1.36 13.83 -24.67
CA TRP A 207 -2.60 14.06 -23.94
C TRP A 207 -2.67 15.48 -23.37
N TRP A 208 -1.63 15.93 -22.66
CA TRP A 208 -1.57 17.30 -22.12
C TRP A 208 -1.72 18.34 -23.22
N LYS A 209 -1.01 18.18 -24.33
CA LYS A 209 -1.10 19.08 -25.50
C LYS A 209 -2.52 19.16 -26.08
N ASN A 210 -3.24 18.04 -26.10
CA ASN A 210 -4.59 17.94 -26.65
C ASN A 210 -5.69 18.15 -25.60
N SER A 211 -5.34 18.28 -24.33
CA SER A 211 -6.29 18.33 -23.21
C SER A 211 -7.10 19.63 -23.18
N GLY A 212 -6.53 20.72 -23.74
CA GLY A 212 -7.06 22.07 -23.62
C GLY A 212 -6.75 22.74 -22.28
N LEU A 213 -5.99 22.08 -21.40
CA LEU A 213 -5.52 22.64 -20.14
C LEU A 213 -4.34 23.59 -20.38
N PRO A 214 -4.24 24.71 -19.63
CA PRO A 214 -3.08 25.57 -19.72
C PRO A 214 -1.83 24.81 -19.30
N LEU A 215 -0.84 24.78 -20.19
CA LEU A 215 0.47 24.22 -19.89
C LEU A 215 1.19 25.21 -18.96
N LYS A 216 1.60 24.73 -17.79
CA LYS A 216 2.34 25.51 -16.79
C LYS A 216 3.84 25.38 -17.02
#